data_AF-A0A7S0W5E5-F1
#
_entry.id   AF-A0A7S0W5E5-F1
#
_cell.length_a   1.000
_cell.length_b   1.000
_cell.length_c   1.000
_cell.angle_alpha   90.00
_cell.angle_beta   90.00
_cell.angle_gamma   90.00
#
_symmetry.space_group_name_H-M   'P 1'
#
loop_
_entity.id
_entity.type
_entity.pdbx_description
1 polymer ?
#
loop_
_entity_poly.entity_id
_entity_poly.type
_entity_poly.pdbx_seq_one_letter_code
_entity_poly.pdbx_strand_id
1 'polypeptide(L)'
;VDHVNTGQGLWDLLHDLHMSRIKVGGRLLEIGSGARSAVPVDLGVREMVGVGLVREFMERNAVLTSFEEWDFNGGSPVPFPDGSFDSVLLPLVLPYASQPGELVAEGLRLLGKGGTLTASWASDSDQGGMVEGWNDRDGKQQVDYVKALMIEAGVDPKSLRIEMSGPTDGPKLFVVSGGTSPPPKKPSKGEVVSAIDSQTLKQLSKQQRRKMQESQRQKEHDLKPFKVRIVSPPPVTELKESYHLPPRTHNGDRVVIKDREFVVSRVTLLYSFRGGRYRLDTKQIDVQRVGRYQVNEQLAKLLPEHSHESSE
;
A
#
# COMPACT_ATOMS: atom_id res chain seq x y z
N VAL A 1 11.46 -11.20 7.62
CA VAL A 1 10.47 -10.34 8.33
C VAL A 1 9.26 -11.18 8.76
N ASP A 2 9.49 -12.42 9.25
CA ASP A 2 8.40 -13.38 9.53
C ASP A 2 7.85 -13.28 10.96
N HIS A 3 8.31 -12.31 11.75
CA HIS A 3 7.87 -12.12 13.14
C HIS A 3 6.80 -11.05 13.32
N VAL A 4 6.38 -10.38 12.24
CA VAL A 4 5.30 -9.40 12.35
C VAL A 4 3.96 -10.14 12.44
N ASN A 5 3.44 -10.29 13.66
CA ASN A 5 2.12 -10.85 13.97
C ASN A 5 1.01 -9.85 13.58
N THR A 6 0.92 -9.55 12.30
CA THR A 6 -0.10 -8.66 11.74
C THR A 6 -1.08 -9.51 10.96
N GLY A 7 -2.34 -9.55 11.43
CA GLY A 7 -3.40 -10.30 10.79
C GLY A 7 -3.54 -9.99 9.30
N GLN A 8 -4.17 -10.90 8.56
CA GLN A 8 -4.37 -10.85 7.10
C GLN A 8 -4.68 -9.45 6.53
N GLY A 9 -5.44 -8.62 7.26
CA GLY A 9 -5.83 -7.27 6.84
C GLY A 9 -4.69 -6.25 6.67
N LEU A 10 -3.55 -6.35 7.38
CA LEU A 10 -2.43 -5.42 7.15
C LEU A 10 -1.74 -5.71 5.81
N TRP A 11 -1.56 -6.98 5.48
CA TRP A 11 -0.93 -7.40 4.23
C TRP A 11 -1.79 -7.03 3.02
N ASP A 12 -3.11 -7.23 3.10
CA ASP A 12 -4.02 -6.84 2.04
C ASP A 12 -3.98 -5.31 1.81
N LEU A 13 -3.92 -4.53 2.89
CA LEU A 13 -3.77 -3.09 2.80
C LEU A 13 -2.41 -2.68 2.21
N LEU A 14 -1.32 -3.34 2.61
CA LEU A 14 0.02 -3.11 2.06
C LEU A 14 0.07 -3.39 0.56
N HIS A 15 -0.57 -4.48 0.14
CA HIS A 15 -0.72 -4.86 -1.28
C HIS A 15 -1.43 -3.75 -2.06
N ASP A 16 -2.58 -3.29 -1.59
CA ASP A 16 -3.35 -2.21 -2.24
C ASP A 16 -2.53 -0.93 -2.41
N LEU A 17 -1.79 -0.54 -1.37
CA LEU A 17 -0.97 0.68 -1.38
C LEU A 17 0.19 0.57 -2.37
N HIS A 18 0.91 -0.55 -2.37
CA HIS A 18 2.02 -0.77 -3.30
C HIS A 18 1.57 -0.88 -4.75
N MET A 19 0.44 -1.53 -5.03
CA MET A 19 -0.10 -1.68 -6.39
C MET A 19 -0.28 -0.33 -7.10
N SER A 20 -0.61 0.74 -6.35
CA SER A 20 -0.75 2.09 -6.90
C SER A 20 0.57 2.74 -7.37
N ARG A 21 1.72 2.18 -6.99
CA ARG A 21 3.08 2.70 -7.25
C ARG A 21 3.89 1.85 -8.21
N ILE A 22 3.39 0.68 -8.59
CA ILE A 22 4.08 -0.28 -9.46
C ILE A 22 3.78 0.00 -10.93
N LYS A 23 4.81 -0.04 -11.77
CA LYS A 23 4.67 0.08 -13.22
C LYS A 23 4.31 -1.28 -13.85
N VAL A 24 3.05 -1.43 -14.28
CA VAL A 24 2.58 -2.60 -15.05
C VAL A 24 3.50 -2.86 -16.25
N GLY A 25 3.90 -4.12 -16.44
CA GLY A 25 4.84 -4.58 -17.47
C GLY A 25 6.30 -4.19 -17.23
N GLY A 26 6.62 -3.50 -16.13
CA GLY A 26 7.98 -3.14 -15.74
C GLY A 26 8.71 -4.24 -14.98
N ARG A 27 9.97 -3.98 -14.62
CA ARG A 27 10.73 -4.79 -13.65
C ARG A 27 10.57 -4.20 -12.25
N LEU A 28 10.19 -5.04 -11.30
CA LEU A 28 10.00 -4.70 -9.90
C LEU A 28 11.12 -5.33 -9.06
N LEU A 29 11.70 -4.55 -8.15
CA LEU A 29 12.61 -5.03 -7.11
C LEU A 29 11.96 -4.88 -5.74
N GLU A 30 12.04 -5.92 -4.91
CA GLU A 30 11.68 -5.88 -3.50
C GLU A 30 12.92 -6.15 -2.64
N ILE A 31 13.37 -5.17 -1.87
CA ILE A 31 14.50 -5.31 -0.95
C ILE A 31 13.97 -5.62 0.45
N GLY A 32 14.47 -6.70 1.05
CA GLY A 32 13.92 -7.28 2.29
C GLY A 32 12.87 -8.37 2.03
N SER A 33 12.93 -9.01 0.87
CA SER A 33 12.01 -10.08 0.49
C SER A 33 12.21 -11.33 1.36
N GLY A 34 11.14 -12.09 1.54
CA GLY A 34 11.11 -13.35 2.28
C GLY A 34 10.15 -14.34 1.61
N ALA A 35 9.52 -15.23 2.38
CA ALA A 35 8.57 -16.22 1.84
C ALA A 35 7.25 -15.60 1.37
N ARG A 36 6.95 -14.38 1.81
CA ARG A 36 5.78 -13.60 1.40
C ARG A 36 6.24 -12.22 0.95
N SER A 37 5.83 -11.83 -0.25
CA SER A 37 6.08 -10.47 -0.75
C SER A 37 5.05 -9.45 -0.25
N ALA A 38 5.46 -8.18 -0.26
CA ALA A 38 4.63 -7.03 0.07
C ALA A 38 3.69 -6.61 -1.08
N VAL A 39 3.46 -7.53 -2.01
CA VAL A 39 2.66 -7.38 -3.22
C VAL A 39 1.88 -8.66 -3.50
N PRO A 40 0.72 -8.60 -4.16
CA PRO A 40 -0.07 -9.77 -4.52
C PRO A 40 0.58 -10.57 -5.64
N VAL A 41 0.12 -11.80 -5.89
CA VAL A 41 0.67 -12.69 -6.94
C VAL A 41 0.41 -12.15 -8.36
N ASP A 42 -0.71 -11.47 -8.60
CA ASP A 42 -1.14 -10.99 -9.93
C ASP A 42 -0.82 -9.50 -10.16
N LEU A 43 0.47 -9.18 -10.26
CA LEU A 43 0.99 -7.80 -10.39
C LEU A 43 0.96 -7.26 -11.82
N GLY A 44 0.93 -8.14 -12.82
CA GLY A 44 1.13 -7.77 -14.22
C GLY A 44 2.49 -7.12 -14.52
N VAL A 45 3.51 -7.33 -13.67
CA VAL A 45 4.91 -6.94 -13.95
C VAL A 45 5.57 -7.95 -14.88
N ARG A 46 6.62 -7.54 -15.59
CA ARG A 46 7.40 -8.44 -16.44
C ARG A 46 8.31 -9.34 -15.61
N GLU A 47 8.84 -8.82 -14.52
CA GLU A 47 9.77 -9.51 -13.65
C GLU A 47 9.61 -8.97 -12.22
N MET A 48 9.63 -9.86 -11.24
CA MET A 48 9.61 -9.56 -9.82
C MET A 48 10.87 -10.14 -9.18
N VAL A 49 11.83 -9.28 -8.88
CA VAL A 49 13.12 -9.69 -8.31
C VAL A 49 13.08 -9.41 -6.80
N GLY A 50 13.38 -10.43 -6.01
CA GLY A 50 13.50 -10.31 -4.56
C GLY A 50 14.94 -10.22 -4.12
N VAL A 51 15.22 -9.44 -3.08
CA VAL A 51 16.51 -9.44 -2.39
C VAL A 51 16.25 -9.64 -0.90
N GLY A 52 16.88 -10.66 -0.31
CA GLY A 52 16.62 -11.03 1.08
C GLY A 52 17.78 -11.78 1.71
N LEU A 53 17.69 -11.99 3.03
CA LEU A 53 18.76 -12.62 3.82
C LEU A 53 18.77 -14.14 3.76
N VAL A 54 17.61 -14.76 3.56
CA VAL A 54 17.43 -16.21 3.72
C VAL A 54 16.91 -16.79 2.41
N ARG A 55 17.78 -17.52 1.71
CA ARG A 55 17.48 -18.16 0.43
C ARG A 55 16.24 -19.05 0.49
N GLU A 56 16.13 -19.89 1.51
CA GLU A 56 15.04 -20.86 1.66
C GLU A 56 13.67 -20.19 1.76
N PHE A 57 13.61 -18.96 2.28
CA PHE A 57 12.38 -18.18 2.30
C PHE A 57 12.05 -17.65 0.91
N MET A 58 13.02 -17.07 0.20
CA MET A 58 12.79 -16.57 -1.15
C MET A 58 12.42 -17.69 -2.15
N GLU A 59 12.96 -18.89 -1.99
CA GLU A 59 12.59 -20.07 -2.80
C GLU A 59 11.12 -20.48 -2.63
N ARG A 60 10.52 -20.19 -1.48
CA ARG A 60 9.09 -20.46 -1.20
C ARG A 60 8.17 -19.34 -1.67
N ASN A 61 8.72 -18.21 -2.09
CA ASN A 61 7.92 -17.05 -2.47
C ASN A 61 7.37 -17.22 -3.89
N ALA A 62 6.06 -17.47 -3.97
CA ALA A 62 5.36 -17.71 -5.24
C ALA A 62 5.30 -16.50 -6.18
N VAL A 63 5.69 -15.30 -5.73
CA VAL A 63 5.64 -14.06 -6.52
C VAL A 63 6.96 -13.77 -7.23
N LEU A 64 8.09 -14.24 -6.68
CA LEU A 64 9.41 -13.93 -7.21
C LEU A 64 9.69 -14.70 -8.50
N THR A 65 10.19 -14.01 -9.52
CA THR A 65 10.70 -14.62 -10.74
C THR A 65 12.19 -14.97 -10.63
N SER A 66 12.92 -14.26 -9.78
CA SER A 66 14.33 -14.47 -9.44
C SER A 66 14.64 -13.78 -8.11
N PHE A 67 15.75 -14.15 -7.48
CA PHE A 67 16.16 -13.51 -6.24
C PHE A 67 17.68 -13.54 -6.03
N GLU A 68 18.16 -12.63 -5.18
CA GLU A 68 19.55 -12.60 -4.71
C GLU A 68 19.60 -12.58 -3.18
N GLU A 69 20.59 -13.28 -2.63
CA GLU A 69 20.87 -13.27 -1.21
C GLU A 69 21.77 -12.08 -0.88
N TRP A 70 21.27 -11.15 -0.09
CA TRP A 70 22.01 -9.93 0.26
C TRP A 70 21.51 -9.33 1.56
N ASP A 71 22.45 -8.83 2.34
CA ASP A 71 22.21 -8.12 3.60
C ASP A 71 22.38 -6.62 3.40
N PHE A 72 21.29 -5.86 3.58
CA PHE A 72 21.35 -4.40 3.52
C PHE A 72 22.18 -3.76 4.64
N ASN A 73 22.54 -4.51 5.67
CA ASN A 73 23.49 -4.09 6.71
C ASN A 73 24.92 -4.61 6.45
N GLY A 74 25.15 -5.37 5.37
CA GLY A 74 26.44 -6.00 5.06
C GLY A 74 27.48 -5.07 4.42
N GLY A 75 27.09 -3.85 4.03
CA GLY A 75 28.00 -2.82 3.51
C GLY A 75 28.45 -2.99 2.05
N SER A 76 27.98 -4.02 1.35
CA SER A 76 28.19 -4.19 -0.10
C SER A 76 26.97 -3.71 -0.89
N PRO A 77 27.12 -3.19 -2.11
CA PRO A 77 25.98 -2.87 -2.97
C PRO A 77 25.30 -4.17 -3.46
N VAL A 78 24.00 -4.08 -3.75
CA VAL A 78 23.24 -5.16 -4.39
C VAL A 78 23.85 -5.41 -5.79
N PRO A 79 24.05 -6.68 -6.21
CA PRO A 79 24.75 -7.03 -7.45
C PRO A 79 23.91 -6.81 -8.73
N PHE A 80 23.21 -5.68 -8.83
CA PHE A 80 22.49 -5.26 -10.03
C PHE A 80 23.07 -3.94 -10.59
N PRO A 81 23.05 -3.77 -11.93
CA PRO A 81 23.44 -2.51 -12.55
C PRO A 81 22.52 -1.33 -12.18
N ASP A 82 23.04 -0.12 -12.28
CA ASP A 82 22.26 1.11 -12.10
C ASP A 82 21.05 1.15 -13.05
N GLY A 83 19.93 1.67 -12.55
CA GLY A 83 18.73 1.89 -13.37
C GLY A 83 18.06 0.63 -13.89
N SER A 84 18.32 -0.54 -13.29
CA SER A 84 17.82 -1.84 -13.75
C SER A 84 16.31 -2.07 -13.53
N PHE A 85 15.66 -1.28 -12.69
CA PHE A 85 14.27 -1.50 -12.27
C PHE A 85 13.36 -0.30 -12.53
N ASP A 86 12.12 -0.58 -12.90
CA ASP A 86 11.09 0.45 -13.09
C ASP A 86 10.41 0.84 -11.76
N SER A 87 10.47 -0.05 -10.78
CA SER A 87 9.86 0.14 -9.46
C SER A 87 10.74 -0.59 -8.43
N VAL A 88 11.03 0.09 -7.32
CA VAL A 88 11.81 -0.48 -6.21
C VAL A 88 11.00 -0.31 -4.93
N LEU A 89 10.82 -1.39 -4.18
CA LEU A 89 10.11 -1.42 -2.91
C LEU A 89 11.07 -1.69 -1.77
N LEU A 90 10.91 -0.92 -0.69
CA LEU A 90 11.55 -1.09 0.62
C LEU A 90 10.46 -1.39 1.67
N PRO A 91 9.78 -2.55 1.61
CA PRO A 91 8.70 -2.86 2.52
C PRO A 91 9.25 -3.26 3.89
N LEU A 92 8.87 -2.50 4.93
CA LEU A 92 9.13 -2.82 6.33
C LEU A 92 10.63 -2.97 6.69
N VAL A 93 11.56 -2.46 5.87
CA VAL A 93 13.01 -2.64 6.09
C VAL A 93 13.70 -1.44 6.75
N LEU A 94 13.24 -0.21 6.51
CA LEU A 94 13.88 0.99 7.05
C LEU A 94 14.00 1.02 8.58
N PRO A 95 13.04 0.51 9.37
CA PRO A 95 13.20 0.41 10.82
C PRO A 95 14.39 -0.46 11.26
N TYR A 96 14.88 -1.35 10.40
CA TYR A 96 15.92 -2.35 10.71
C TYR A 96 17.26 -2.07 10.00
N ALA A 97 17.32 -1.05 9.16
CA ALA A 97 18.52 -0.69 8.41
C ALA A 97 19.44 0.19 9.26
N SER A 98 20.63 -0.33 9.58
CA SER A 98 21.68 0.38 10.32
C SER A 98 22.08 1.71 9.68
N GLN A 99 22.06 1.75 8.34
CA GLN A 99 22.28 2.94 7.52
C GLN A 99 21.10 3.14 6.56
N PRO A 100 19.96 3.71 7.03
CA PRO A 100 18.76 3.80 6.21
C PRO A 100 18.93 4.76 5.03
N GLY A 101 19.81 5.76 5.15
CA GLY A 101 20.18 6.64 4.03
C GLY A 101 20.90 5.90 2.90
N GLU A 102 21.83 5.01 3.24
CA GLU A 102 22.54 4.17 2.25
C GLU A 102 21.59 3.19 1.57
N LEU A 103 20.67 2.57 2.32
CA LEU A 103 19.65 1.68 1.75
C LEU A 103 18.71 2.42 0.79
N VAL A 104 18.30 3.64 1.14
CA VAL A 104 17.48 4.48 0.25
C VAL A 104 18.28 4.90 -1.00
N ALA A 105 19.54 5.29 -0.84
CA ALA A 105 20.42 5.63 -1.96
C ALA A 105 20.65 4.43 -2.90
N GLU A 106 20.82 3.23 -2.35
CA GLU A 106 20.97 1.99 -3.11
C GLU A 106 19.69 1.64 -3.88
N GLY A 107 18.53 1.76 -3.22
CA GLY A 107 17.24 1.61 -3.89
C GLY A 107 17.06 2.62 -5.04
N LEU A 108 17.56 3.86 -4.88
CA LEU A 108 17.50 4.88 -5.92
C LEU A 108 18.51 4.64 -7.05
N ARG A 109 19.72 4.13 -6.75
CA ARG A 109 20.72 3.73 -7.75
C ARG A 109 20.16 2.70 -8.72
N LEU A 110 19.41 1.73 -8.18
CA LEU A 110 18.77 0.66 -8.93
C LEU A 110 17.55 1.12 -9.74
N LEU A 111 17.04 2.32 -9.47
CA LEU A 111 15.83 2.85 -10.09
C LEU A 111 16.13 3.51 -11.45
N GLY A 112 15.51 2.98 -12.50
CA GLY A 112 15.56 3.53 -13.84
C GLY A 112 14.89 4.90 -13.95
N LYS A 113 15.23 5.66 -15.00
CA LYS A 113 14.64 6.97 -15.27
C LYS A 113 13.11 6.89 -15.33
N GLY A 114 12.44 7.75 -14.55
CA GLY A 114 10.98 7.77 -14.46
C GLY A 114 10.36 6.62 -13.65
N GLY A 115 11.18 5.80 -12.98
CA GLY A 115 10.74 4.80 -12.02
C GLY A 115 10.25 5.42 -10.71
N THR A 116 9.72 4.57 -9.82
CA THR A 116 9.32 4.96 -8.47
C THR A 116 9.98 4.08 -7.40
N LEU A 117 10.66 4.69 -6.44
CA LEU A 117 11.09 4.08 -5.18
C LEU A 117 9.97 4.25 -4.15
N THR A 118 9.61 3.19 -3.44
CA THR A 118 8.54 3.20 -2.43
C THR A 118 9.03 2.55 -1.14
N ALA A 119 9.02 3.30 -0.04
CA ALA A 119 9.29 2.80 1.29
C ALA A 119 7.99 2.70 2.10
N SER A 120 7.84 1.65 2.89
CA SER A 120 6.67 1.45 3.74
C SER A 120 7.03 0.86 5.10
N TRP A 121 6.27 1.23 6.13
CA TRP A 121 6.46 0.76 7.51
C TRP A 121 5.17 0.87 8.32
N ALA A 122 5.02 -0.01 9.31
CA ALA A 122 3.93 0.07 10.28
C ALA A 122 4.35 0.92 11.50
N SER A 123 3.42 1.68 12.06
CA SER A 123 3.64 2.54 13.23
C SER A 123 4.01 1.76 14.50
N ASP A 124 3.64 0.48 14.56
CA ASP A 124 3.85 -0.42 15.70
C ASP A 124 4.77 -1.59 15.34
N SER A 125 5.61 -1.43 14.31
CA SER A 125 6.48 -2.52 13.85
C SER A 125 7.27 -3.13 15.02
N ASP A 126 7.52 -4.43 14.91
CA ASP A 126 7.97 -5.27 16.02
C ASP A 126 9.26 -4.72 16.64
N GLN A 127 9.22 -4.44 17.95
CA GLN A 127 10.21 -3.60 18.65
C GLN A 127 11.61 -4.24 18.74
N GLY A 128 11.74 -5.53 18.42
CA GLY A 128 13.01 -6.25 18.43
C GLY A 128 13.86 -5.94 17.19
N GLY A 129 15.08 -5.46 17.39
CA GLY A 129 16.09 -5.30 16.34
C GLY A 129 15.96 -4.03 15.48
N MET A 130 15.07 -3.10 15.86
CA MET A 130 15.03 -1.79 15.22
C MET A 130 16.25 -0.94 15.57
N VAL A 131 16.63 -0.06 14.66
CA VAL A 131 17.71 0.88 14.89
C VAL A 131 17.32 1.95 15.90
N GLU A 132 18.32 2.41 16.66
CA GLU A 132 18.16 3.44 17.68
C GLU A 132 17.50 4.71 17.11
N GLY A 133 16.60 5.30 17.88
CA GLY A 133 15.88 6.51 17.49
C GLY A 133 14.68 6.29 16.56
N TRP A 134 14.47 5.10 15.97
CA TRP A 134 13.26 4.85 15.14
C TRP A 134 11.97 4.99 15.97
N ASN A 135 11.93 4.34 17.14
CA ASN A 135 10.78 4.34 18.04
C ASN A 135 10.59 5.64 18.83
N ASP A 136 11.59 6.51 18.86
CA ASP A 136 11.49 7.84 19.48
C ASP A 136 10.70 8.84 18.62
N ARG A 137 10.33 8.45 17.40
CA ARG A 137 9.60 9.27 16.43
C ARG A 137 8.14 8.86 16.39
N ASP A 138 7.25 9.83 16.52
CA ASP A 138 5.83 9.65 16.16
C ASP A 138 5.68 9.42 14.64
N GLY A 139 4.49 9.01 14.20
CA GLY A 139 4.25 8.72 12.78
C GLY A 139 4.53 9.88 11.83
N LYS A 140 4.33 11.14 12.26
CA LYS A 140 4.65 12.32 11.45
C LYS A 140 6.17 12.49 11.37
N GLN A 141 6.88 12.34 12.48
CA GLN A 141 8.33 12.42 12.56
C GLN A 141 9.00 11.30 11.75
N GLN A 142 8.44 10.09 11.74
CA GLN A 142 8.88 8.98 10.88
C GLN A 142 8.72 9.35 9.39
N VAL A 143 7.56 9.88 8.99
CA VAL A 143 7.33 10.32 7.61
C VAL A 143 8.32 11.42 7.20
N ASP A 144 8.52 12.42 8.06
CA ASP A 144 9.45 13.52 7.77
C ASP A 144 10.91 13.03 7.70
N TYR A 145 11.30 12.08 8.53
CA TYR A 145 12.60 11.42 8.47
C TYR A 145 12.81 10.67 7.15
N VAL A 146 11.86 9.80 6.76
CA VAL A 146 11.98 9.04 5.49
C VAL A 146 11.97 9.97 4.28
N LYS A 147 11.16 11.03 4.28
CA LYS A 147 11.20 12.06 3.22
C LYS A 147 12.57 12.71 3.12
N ALA A 148 13.19 13.06 4.24
CA ALA A 148 14.52 13.66 4.25
C ALA A 148 15.54 12.71 3.62
N LEU A 149 15.55 11.44 4.03
CA LEU A 149 16.43 10.41 3.43
C LEU A 149 16.23 10.29 1.91
N MET A 150 14.97 10.26 1.45
CA MET A 150 14.68 10.16 0.02
C MET A 150 15.15 11.39 -0.76
N ILE A 151 14.94 12.60 -0.23
CA ILE A 151 15.38 13.84 -0.87
C ILE A 151 16.91 13.90 -0.91
N GLU A 152 17.58 13.56 0.19
CA GLU A 152 19.03 13.53 0.29
C GLU A 152 19.66 12.53 -0.69
N ALA A 153 19.03 11.36 -0.86
CA ALA A 153 19.44 10.38 -1.86
C ALA A 153 19.26 10.86 -3.31
N GLY A 154 18.42 11.87 -3.57
CA GLY A 154 18.21 12.45 -4.90
C GLY A 154 16.80 12.30 -5.48
N VAL A 155 15.80 11.95 -4.66
CA VAL A 155 14.38 11.99 -5.08
C VAL A 155 13.95 13.44 -5.28
N ASP A 156 13.28 13.73 -6.41
CA ASP A 156 12.73 15.06 -6.67
C ASP A 156 11.59 15.35 -5.67
N PRO A 157 11.66 16.43 -4.88
CA PRO A 157 10.63 16.75 -3.88
C PRO A 157 9.20 16.87 -4.45
N LYS A 158 9.04 17.23 -5.73
CA LYS A 158 7.74 17.33 -6.42
C LYS A 158 7.18 15.96 -6.85
N SER A 159 8.00 14.92 -6.82
CA SER A 159 7.57 13.55 -7.09
C SER A 159 7.06 12.81 -5.84
N LEU A 160 7.36 13.34 -4.65
CA LEU A 160 7.01 12.70 -3.38
C LEU A 160 5.50 12.55 -3.21
N ARG A 161 5.10 11.36 -2.76
CA ARG A 161 3.73 11.00 -2.42
C ARG A 161 3.73 10.27 -1.10
N ILE A 162 2.94 10.77 -0.17
CA ILE A 162 2.79 10.22 1.17
C ILE A 162 1.39 9.65 1.28
N GLU A 163 1.29 8.47 1.84
CA GLU A 163 0.03 7.82 2.14
C GLU A 163 0.10 7.21 3.53
N MET A 164 -0.97 7.41 4.29
CA MET A 164 -1.16 6.83 5.60
C MET A 164 -2.51 6.13 5.57
N SER A 165 -2.52 4.85 5.95
CA SER A 165 -3.74 4.05 6.01
C SER A 165 -3.71 3.15 7.24
N GLY A 166 -4.81 2.46 7.52
CA GLY A 166 -4.97 1.57 8.67
C GLY A 166 -6.01 2.07 9.66
N PRO A 167 -6.44 1.19 10.60
CA PRO A 167 -7.53 1.46 11.53
C PRO A 167 -7.23 2.68 12.38
N THR A 168 -8.20 3.55 12.65
CA THR A 168 -7.95 4.83 13.35
C THR A 168 -7.32 4.64 14.74
N ASP A 169 -7.64 3.54 15.40
CA ASP A 169 -7.20 3.20 16.75
C ASP A 169 -6.08 2.17 16.85
N GLY A 170 -5.60 1.73 15.68
CA GLY A 170 -4.57 0.73 15.61
C GLY A 170 -3.38 1.20 14.79
N PRO A 171 -2.54 0.24 14.42
CA PRO A 171 -1.34 0.49 13.64
C PRO A 171 -1.65 1.24 12.35
N LYS A 172 -0.87 2.28 12.09
CA LYS A 172 -0.89 2.97 10.81
C LYS A 172 0.17 2.37 9.92
N LEU A 173 -0.19 2.16 8.66
CA LEU A 173 0.75 1.83 7.61
C LEU A 173 1.07 3.12 6.85
N PHE A 174 2.36 3.44 6.80
CA PHE A 174 2.88 4.58 6.07
C PHE A 174 3.53 4.12 4.79
N VAL A 175 3.34 4.89 3.72
CA VAL A 175 3.98 4.70 2.43
C VAL A 175 4.48 6.04 1.92
N VAL A 176 5.78 6.13 1.66
CA VAL A 176 6.40 7.28 1.00
C VAL A 176 7.01 6.79 -0.29
N SER A 177 6.66 7.41 -1.42
CA SER A 177 7.27 7.11 -2.71
C SER A 177 7.71 8.36 -3.45
N GLY A 178 8.66 8.20 -4.36
CA GLY A 178 9.10 9.24 -5.28
C GLY A 178 10.06 8.71 -6.33
N GLY A 179 10.48 9.57 -7.26
CA GLY A 179 11.48 9.26 -8.27
C GLY A 179 12.43 10.43 -8.50
N THR A 180 13.43 10.24 -9.36
CA THR A 180 14.46 11.26 -9.66
C THR A 180 13.96 12.40 -10.56
N SER A 181 12.73 12.29 -11.07
CA SER A 181 12.11 13.28 -11.93
C SER A 181 10.70 13.59 -11.45
N PRO A 182 10.21 14.83 -11.62
CA PRO A 182 8.82 15.14 -11.33
C PRO A 182 7.91 14.25 -12.20
N PRO A 183 6.70 13.93 -11.73
CA PRO A 183 5.76 13.15 -12.53
C PRO A 183 5.61 13.81 -13.89
N PRO A 184 5.57 13.04 -15.00
CA PRO A 184 5.46 13.62 -16.32
C PRO A 184 4.27 14.59 -16.33
N LYS A 185 4.54 15.85 -16.68
CA LYS A 185 3.46 16.82 -16.93
C LYS A 185 2.51 16.12 -17.89
N LYS A 186 1.20 16.14 -17.60
CA LYS A 186 0.21 15.71 -18.59
C LYS A 186 0.60 16.41 -19.90
N PRO A 187 0.80 15.68 -21.01
CA PRO A 187 1.20 16.32 -22.25
C PRO A 187 0.21 17.45 -22.49
N SER A 188 0.72 18.66 -22.71
CA SER A 188 -0.10 19.74 -23.25
C SER A 188 -0.78 19.17 -24.49
N LYS A 189 -2.06 19.48 -24.70
CA LYS A 189 -2.93 18.91 -25.75
C LYS A 189 -2.41 19.00 -27.21
N GLY A 190 -1.17 19.42 -27.47
CA GLY A 190 -0.61 19.61 -28.80
C GLY A 190 0.86 19.22 -29.02
N GLU A 191 1.55 18.54 -28.10
CA GLU A 191 2.94 18.11 -28.39
C GLU A 191 2.93 16.72 -29.06
N VAL A 192 3.07 16.71 -30.39
CA VAL A 192 3.16 15.48 -31.19
C VAL A 192 4.60 14.97 -31.13
N VAL A 193 4.87 14.02 -30.23
CA VAL A 193 6.11 13.26 -30.23
C VAL A 193 5.95 12.14 -31.27
N SER A 194 6.86 12.10 -32.26
CA SER A 194 7.06 11.14 -33.37
C SER A 194 6.00 10.05 -33.58
N ALA A 195 5.62 9.81 -34.84
CA ALA A 195 4.67 8.77 -35.25
C ALA A 195 4.98 7.41 -34.60
N ILE A 196 4.15 7.03 -33.64
CA ILE A 196 4.08 5.69 -33.06
C ILE A 196 3.28 4.80 -34.01
N ASP A 197 3.68 3.54 -34.14
CA ASP A 197 2.96 2.60 -34.99
C ASP A 197 1.52 2.38 -34.49
N SER A 198 0.65 1.94 -35.40
CA SER A 198 -0.78 1.84 -35.17
C SER A 198 -1.19 0.78 -34.12
N GLN A 199 -0.37 -0.23 -33.85
CA GLN A 199 -0.61 -1.19 -32.79
C GLN A 199 -0.24 -0.61 -31.42
N THR A 200 0.91 0.07 -31.32
CA THR A 200 1.34 0.77 -30.11
C THR A 200 0.36 1.89 -29.75
N LEU A 201 -0.15 2.64 -30.72
CA LEU A 201 -1.21 3.64 -30.52
C LEU A 201 -2.50 3.02 -29.98
N LYS A 202 -2.91 1.84 -30.48
CA LYS A 202 -4.08 1.10 -29.98
C LYS A 202 -3.87 0.62 -28.54
N GLN A 203 -2.68 0.15 -28.19
CA GLN A 203 -2.35 -0.28 -26.82
C GLN A 203 -2.29 0.90 -25.85
N LEU A 204 -1.60 1.99 -26.20
CA LEU A 204 -1.50 3.20 -25.39
C LEU A 204 -2.86 3.85 -25.20
N SER A 205 -3.68 3.94 -26.25
CA SER A 205 -5.05 4.46 -26.14
C SER A 205 -5.95 3.56 -25.29
N LYS A 206 -5.80 2.23 -25.35
CA LYS A 206 -6.50 1.28 -24.47
C LYS A 206 -6.05 1.43 -23.02
N GLN A 207 -4.75 1.57 -22.75
CA GLN A 207 -4.20 1.80 -21.41
C GLN A 207 -4.62 3.17 -20.85
N GLN A 208 -4.55 4.24 -21.64
CA GLN A 208 -5.03 5.57 -21.25
C GLN A 208 -6.53 5.58 -20.98
N ARG A 209 -7.34 4.91 -21.83
CA ARG A 209 -8.77 4.74 -21.58
C ARG A 209 -9.02 3.97 -20.29
N ARG A 210 -8.28 2.89 -20.02
CA ARG A 210 -8.35 2.14 -18.75
C ARG A 210 -7.99 3.01 -17.55
N LYS A 211 -6.82 3.68 -17.55
CA LYS A 211 -6.39 4.60 -16.48
C LYS A 211 -7.38 5.75 -16.28
N MET A 212 -7.93 6.30 -17.36
CA MET A 212 -8.93 7.36 -17.28
C MET A 212 -10.25 6.83 -16.68
N GLN A 213 -10.72 5.67 -17.13
CA GLN A 213 -11.91 5.01 -16.58
C GLN A 213 -11.72 4.65 -15.10
N GLU A 214 -10.56 4.15 -14.72
CA GLU A 214 -10.22 3.81 -13.34
C GLU A 214 -10.12 5.06 -12.46
N SER A 215 -9.46 6.12 -12.94
CA SER A 215 -9.44 7.41 -12.23
C SER A 215 -10.84 8.03 -12.09
N GLN A 216 -11.70 7.84 -13.10
CA GLN A 216 -13.10 8.30 -13.04
C GLN A 216 -13.91 7.46 -12.05
N ARG A 217 -13.71 6.13 -12.03
CA ARG A 217 -14.32 5.23 -11.04
C ARG A 217 -13.86 5.57 -9.63
N GLN A 218 -12.56 5.82 -9.43
CA GLN A 218 -12.02 6.20 -8.13
C GLN A 218 -12.61 7.54 -7.67
N LYS A 219 -12.65 8.55 -8.54
CA LYS A 219 -13.32 9.83 -8.24
C LYS A 219 -14.81 9.66 -7.91
N GLU A 220 -15.51 8.79 -8.65
CA GLU A 220 -16.91 8.46 -8.37
C GLU A 220 -17.05 7.80 -6.98
N HIS A 221 -16.09 6.96 -6.60
CA HIS A 221 -15.99 6.39 -5.27
C HIS A 221 -15.78 7.50 -4.24
N ASP A 222 -14.77 8.34 -4.42
CA ASP A 222 -14.35 9.33 -3.43
C ASP A 222 -15.43 10.38 -3.14
N LEU A 223 -16.25 10.70 -4.12
CA LEU A 223 -17.35 11.67 -4.00
C LEU A 223 -18.62 11.07 -3.38
N LYS A 224 -18.74 9.75 -3.30
CA LYS A 224 -19.97 9.10 -2.82
C LYS A 224 -20.04 9.08 -1.29
N PRO A 225 -21.17 9.51 -0.69
CA PRO A 225 -21.35 9.46 0.74
C PRO A 225 -21.58 8.04 1.25
N PHE A 226 -21.36 7.84 2.54
CA PHE A 226 -21.60 6.60 3.26
C PHE A 226 -22.94 6.64 4.00
N LYS A 227 -23.72 5.56 3.90
CA LYS A 227 -24.79 5.25 4.84
C LYS A 227 -24.19 4.62 6.09
N VAL A 228 -24.66 4.99 7.28
CA VAL A 228 -24.09 4.48 8.52
C VAL A 228 -25.13 3.71 9.33
N ARG A 229 -24.82 2.46 9.65
CA ARG A 229 -25.65 1.58 10.47
C ARG A 229 -24.95 1.27 11.79
N ILE A 230 -25.60 1.53 12.92
CA ILE A 230 -25.03 1.20 14.24
C ILE A 230 -25.40 -0.24 14.57
N VAL A 231 -24.41 -1.12 14.74
CA VAL A 231 -24.60 -2.57 14.97
C VAL A 231 -24.25 -3.02 16.40
N SER A 232 -24.07 -2.08 17.34
CA SER A 232 -23.89 -2.41 18.77
C SER A 232 -25.17 -3.05 19.33
N PRO A 233 -25.12 -4.25 19.94
CA PRO A 233 -26.31 -4.88 20.54
C PRO A 233 -26.85 -4.11 21.75
N PRO A 234 -28.18 -4.03 21.93
CA PRO A 234 -29.19 -4.41 20.93
C PRO A 234 -29.09 -3.47 19.71
N PRO A 235 -29.15 -3.96 18.46
CA PRO A 235 -28.96 -3.13 17.28
C PRO A 235 -30.13 -2.14 17.14
N VAL A 236 -29.95 -0.89 17.60
CA VAL A 236 -31.10 -0.01 17.80
C VAL A 236 -31.45 0.86 16.58
N THR A 237 -30.53 1.20 15.66
CA THR A 237 -30.88 2.22 14.64
C THR A 237 -29.96 2.26 13.42
N GLU A 238 -30.53 2.25 12.22
CA GLU A 238 -29.89 2.76 11.01
C GLU A 238 -29.96 4.30 11.03
N LEU A 239 -28.82 4.98 10.94
CA LEU A 239 -28.85 6.44 10.83
C LEU A 239 -29.32 6.78 9.43
N LYS A 240 -30.55 7.30 9.31
CA LYS A 240 -31.22 7.61 8.02
C LYS A 240 -30.51 8.66 7.16
N GLU A 241 -29.46 9.29 7.68
CA GLU A 241 -28.69 10.35 7.02
C GLU A 241 -27.49 9.77 6.25
N SER A 242 -27.06 10.48 5.22
CA SER A 242 -25.84 10.16 4.46
C SER A 242 -24.68 11.01 4.97
N TYR A 243 -23.53 10.39 5.21
CA TYR A 243 -22.36 11.03 5.81
C TYR A 243 -21.20 11.07 4.82
N HIS A 244 -20.55 12.22 4.70
CA HIS A 244 -19.34 12.37 3.89
C HIS A 244 -18.12 12.09 4.76
N LEU A 245 -17.71 10.83 4.79
CA LEU A 245 -16.51 10.37 5.49
C LEU A 245 -15.30 10.41 4.54
N PRO A 246 -14.06 10.33 5.06
CA PRO A 246 -12.88 10.17 4.22
C PRO A 246 -13.10 9.07 3.16
N PRO A 247 -12.77 9.31 1.88
CA PRO A 247 -13.04 8.40 0.77
C PRO A 247 -12.63 6.93 0.95
N ARG A 248 -11.58 6.72 1.75
CA ARG A 248 -10.94 5.43 2.04
C ARG A 248 -11.25 4.91 3.44
N THR A 249 -12.38 5.33 4.03
CA THR A 249 -12.86 4.76 5.28
C THR A 249 -12.96 3.23 5.17
N HIS A 250 -12.29 2.53 6.07
CA HIS A 250 -12.18 1.08 6.11
C HIS A 250 -12.55 0.50 7.48
N ASN A 251 -12.53 -0.83 7.60
CA ASN A 251 -12.76 -1.50 8.87
C ASN A 251 -11.69 -1.07 9.89
N GLY A 252 -12.12 -0.85 11.13
CA GLY A 252 -11.33 -0.35 12.24
C GLY A 252 -11.17 1.18 12.29
N ASP A 253 -11.72 1.93 11.32
CA ASP A 253 -11.71 3.39 11.38
C ASP A 253 -12.65 3.94 12.44
N ARG A 254 -12.24 4.99 13.15
CA ARG A 254 -13.09 5.76 14.05
C ARG A 254 -13.71 6.90 13.28
N VAL A 255 -15.01 7.02 13.42
CA VAL A 255 -15.81 8.04 12.78
C VAL A 255 -16.62 8.76 13.83
N VAL A 256 -16.62 10.08 13.78
CA VAL A 256 -17.47 10.91 14.62
C VAL A 256 -18.78 11.14 13.88
N ILE A 257 -19.87 10.67 14.47
CA ILE A 257 -21.21 10.80 13.91
C ILE A 257 -22.11 11.42 14.97
N LYS A 258 -22.64 12.62 14.68
CA LYS A 258 -23.47 13.39 15.63
C LYS A 258 -22.80 13.53 17.00
N ASP A 259 -21.54 13.98 16.98
CA ASP A 259 -20.69 14.22 18.16
C ASP A 259 -20.43 12.98 19.03
N ARG A 260 -20.58 11.79 18.45
CA ARG A 260 -20.28 10.52 19.11
C ARG A 260 -19.32 9.71 18.27
N GLU A 261 -18.36 9.08 18.95
CA GLU A 261 -17.33 8.29 18.31
C GLU A 261 -17.76 6.83 18.16
N PHE A 262 -17.52 6.28 16.97
CA PHE A 262 -17.79 4.88 16.64
C PHE A 262 -16.62 4.29 15.87
N VAL A 263 -16.43 2.98 15.96
CA VAL A 263 -15.48 2.20 15.14
C VAL A 263 -16.23 1.49 14.03
N VAL A 264 -15.75 1.60 12.79
CA VAL A 264 -16.25 0.90 11.61
C VAL A 264 -15.92 -0.59 11.76
N SER A 265 -16.94 -1.42 11.82
CA SER A 265 -16.81 -2.87 11.87
C SER A 265 -16.95 -3.55 10.51
N ARG A 266 -17.62 -2.89 9.55
CA ARG A 266 -17.79 -3.41 8.19
C ARG A 266 -17.98 -2.26 7.22
N VAL A 267 -17.31 -2.33 6.07
CA VAL A 267 -17.62 -1.53 4.89
C VAL A 267 -18.30 -2.41 3.84
N THR A 268 -19.42 -1.96 3.30
CA THR A 268 -20.18 -2.64 2.25
C THR A 268 -20.37 -1.71 1.07
N LEU A 269 -19.95 -2.16 -0.11
CA LEU A 269 -20.08 -1.43 -1.36
C LEU A 269 -21.14 -2.14 -2.21
N LEU A 270 -22.30 -1.50 -2.41
CA LEU A 270 -23.36 -2.04 -3.24
C LEU A 270 -23.20 -1.53 -4.65
N TYR A 271 -23.03 -2.44 -5.61
CA TYR A 271 -22.93 -2.14 -7.03
C TYR A 271 -24.20 -2.55 -7.77
N SER A 272 -24.62 -1.75 -8.75
CA SER A 272 -25.62 -2.16 -9.74
C SER A 272 -25.02 -2.28 -11.13
N PHE A 273 -25.44 -3.28 -11.88
CA PHE A 273 -25.03 -3.44 -13.27
C PHE A 273 -25.96 -2.60 -14.17
N ARG A 274 -25.46 -1.50 -14.74
CA ARG A 274 -26.24 -0.59 -15.60
C ARG A 274 -25.48 -0.20 -16.86
N GLY A 275 -26.06 -0.54 -18.01
CA GLY A 275 -25.51 -0.21 -19.33
C GLY A 275 -24.14 -0.87 -19.57
N GLY A 276 -24.04 -2.18 -19.30
CA GLY A 276 -22.84 -2.97 -19.56
C GLY A 276 -21.69 -2.80 -18.55
N ARG A 277 -21.91 -2.10 -17.43
CA ARG A 277 -20.89 -1.87 -16.40
C ARG A 277 -21.48 -1.86 -15.00
N TYR A 278 -20.72 -2.38 -14.03
CA TYR A 278 -20.98 -2.17 -12.60
C TYR A 278 -20.73 -0.71 -12.25
N ARG A 279 -21.70 -0.09 -11.57
CA ARG A 279 -21.60 1.25 -11.00
C ARG A 279 -21.79 1.14 -9.50
N LEU A 280 -21.03 1.89 -8.73
CA LEU A 280 -21.23 1.96 -7.30
C LEU A 280 -22.58 2.66 -7.08
N ASP A 281 -23.51 2.02 -6.39
CA ASP A 281 -24.78 2.64 -6.01
C ASP A 281 -24.64 3.27 -4.64
N THR A 282 -24.27 2.48 -3.63
CA THR A 282 -24.23 2.89 -2.22
C THR A 282 -22.95 2.42 -1.54
N LYS A 283 -22.32 3.31 -0.75
CA LYS A 283 -21.36 2.91 0.27
C LYS A 283 -22.09 2.84 1.61
N GLN A 284 -21.87 1.76 2.36
CA GLN A 284 -22.43 1.61 3.68
C GLN A 284 -21.31 1.22 4.65
N ILE A 285 -21.33 1.77 5.85
CA ILE A 285 -20.53 1.31 6.96
C ILE A 285 -21.42 0.84 8.12
N ASP A 286 -21.03 -0.27 8.72
CA ASP A 286 -21.58 -0.72 9.99
C ASP A 286 -20.62 -0.31 11.10
N VAL A 287 -21.10 0.41 12.10
CA VAL A 287 -20.28 0.98 13.17
C VAL A 287 -20.70 0.48 14.54
N GLN A 288 -19.73 0.38 15.45
CA GLN A 288 -19.91 -0.02 16.84
C GLN A 288 -19.38 1.07 17.75
N ARG A 289 -19.91 1.19 18.97
CA ARG A 289 -19.28 2.06 19.97
C ARG A 289 -17.85 1.58 20.26
N VAL A 290 -16.93 2.50 20.51
CA VAL A 290 -15.51 2.23 20.76
C VAL A 290 -15.32 1.13 21.81
N GLY A 291 -15.92 1.28 23.00
CA GLY A 291 -15.81 0.27 24.05
C GLY A 291 -16.37 -1.11 23.68
N ARG A 292 -17.41 -1.18 22.84
CA ARG A 292 -17.95 -2.47 22.36
C ARG A 292 -17.00 -3.13 21.37
N TYR A 293 -16.41 -2.35 20.47
CA TYR A 293 -15.42 -2.83 19.52
C TYR A 293 -14.22 -3.43 20.24
N GLN A 294 -13.68 -2.74 21.26
CA GLN A 294 -12.56 -3.21 22.08
C GLN A 294 -12.86 -4.54 22.80
N VAL A 295 -14.06 -4.67 23.38
CA VAL A 295 -14.49 -5.94 24.01
C VAL A 295 -14.57 -7.08 23.00
N ASN A 296 -15.11 -6.82 21.80
CA ASN A 296 -15.19 -7.83 20.75
C ASN A 296 -13.80 -8.24 20.22
N GLU A 297 -12.87 -7.30 20.08
CA GLU A 297 -11.47 -7.57 19.74
C GLU A 297 -10.80 -8.48 20.78
N GLN A 298 -10.97 -8.17 22.07
CA GLN A 298 -10.45 -9.02 23.15
C GLN A 298 -11.08 -10.41 23.14
N LEU A 299 -12.38 -10.51 22.90
CA LEU A 299 -13.08 -11.79 22.79
C LEU A 299 -12.60 -12.60 21.57
N ALA A 300 -12.37 -11.95 20.43
CA ALA A 300 -11.86 -12.59 19.22
C ALA A 300 -10.48 -13.22 19.44
N LYS A 301 -9.61 -12.56 20.21
CA LYS A 301 -8.30 -13.10 20.62
C LYS A 301 -8.38 -14.35 21.51
N LEU A 302 -9.52 -14.58 22.16
CA LEU A 302 -9.76 -15.76 23.01
C LEU A 302 -10.37 -16.93 22.24
N LEU A 303 -10.81 -16.70 21.00
CA LEU A 303 -11.33 -17.77 20.14
C LEU A 303 -10.16 -18.46 19.42
N PRO A 304 -10.11 -19.81 19.40
CA PRO A 304 -9.14 -20.51 18.57
C PRO A 304 -9.35 -20.16 17.10
N GLU A 305 -8.27 -19.93 16.34
CA GLU A 305 -8.38 -19.83 14.89
C GLU A 305 -8.88 -21.17 14.34
N HIS A 306 -10.12 -21.20 13.87
CA HIS A 306 -10.62 -22.35 13.14
C HIS A 306 -9.88 -22.40 11.80
N SER A 307 -8.90 -23.28 11.70
CA SER A 307 -8.34 -23.74 10.43
C SER A 307 -9.50 -24.13 9.53
N HIS A 308 -9.62 -23.44 8.40
CA HIS A 308 -10.51 -23.84 7.31
C HIS A 308 -10.01 -25.18 6.76
N GLU A 309 -10.44 -26.29 7.37
CA GLU A 309 -10.50 -27.57 6.68
C GLU A 309 -11.48 -27.40 5.52
N SER A 310 -10.92 -27.33 4.31
CA SER A 310 -11.68 -27.44 3.08
C SER A 310 -12.19 -28.88 3.02
N SER A 311 -13.48 -29.06 3.28
CA SER A 311 -14.17 -30.32 3.01
C SER A 311 -14.27 -30.51 1.49
N GLU A 312 -13.98 -31.75 1.09
CA GLU A 312 -13.89 -32.33 -0.26
C GLU A 312 -14.98 -31.93 -1.27
#